data_AF-A0A7V9MFX1-F1
#
_entry.id   AF-A0A7V9MFX1-F1
#
_cell.length_a   1.000
_cell.length_b   1.000
_cell.length_c   1.000
_cell.angle_alpha   90.00
_cell.angle_beta   90.00
_cell.angle_gamma   90.00
#
_symmetry.space_group_name_H-M   'P 1'
#
loop_
_entity.id
_entity.type
_entity.pdbx_description
1 polymer ?
#
loop_
_entity_poly.entity_id
_entity_poly.type
_entity_poly.pdbx_seq_one_letter_code
_entity_poly.pdbx_strand_id
1 'polypeptide(L)'
;MSEYEQPGRTEREPTVEDVRQLMGASTPHFALQIRNRIRNLVEGLGADHPARREGEREIRRLESIAFGAEHRGPVVEGERAMPSGQLHRGTAQSD
;
A
#
# COMPACT_ATOMS: atom_id res chain seq x y z
N MET A 1 -5.31 13.61 -24.42
CA MET A 1 -5.75 13.14 -23.09
C MET A 1 -6.28 11.73 -23.28
N SER A 2 -5.80 10.78 -22.47
CA SER A 2 -6.11 9.36 -22.64
C SER A 2 -7.45 9.03 -21.99
N GLU A 3 -8.22 8.16 -22.63
CA GLU A 3 -9.56 7.67 -22.26
C GLU A 3 -9.61 6.95 -20.90
N TYR A 4 -8.45 6.72 -20.27
CA TYR A 4 -8.30 6.05 -18.99
C TYR A 4 -8.29 6.99 -17.77
N GLU A 5 -8.22 8.31 -17.97
CA GLU A 5 -8.59 9.26 -16.93
C GLU A 5 -10.08 9.52 -17.07
N GLN A 6 -10.91 8.93 -16.19
CA GLN A 6 -12.33 9.30 -16.08
C GLN A 6 -12.44 10.56 -15.21
N PRO A 7 -12.56 11.77 -15.78
CA PRO A 7 -12.63 13.03 -15.01
C PRO A 7 -13.80 13.08 -14.02
N GLY A 8 -14.92 12.40 -14.32
CA GLY A 8 -16.12 12.38 -13.47
C GLY A 8 -16.01 11.59 -12.17
N ARG A 9 -14.90 10.85 -11.93
CA ARG A 9 -14.68 10.18 -10.63
C ARG A 9 -14.42 11.15 -9.50
N THR A 10 -13.83 12.31 -9.81
CA THR A 10 -13.50 13.34 -8.82
C THR A 10 -14.74 14.15 -8.40
N GLU A 11 -15.78 14.18 -9.23
CA GLU A 11 -16.99 14.99 -9.00
C GLU A 11 -18.09 14.27 -8.21
N ARG A 12 -18.00 12.94 -8.07
CA ARG A 12 -18.96 12.15 -7.30
C ARG A 12 -18.38 11.70 -5.97
N GLU A 13 -19.25 11.54 -4.98
CA GLU A 13 -18.83 11.03 -3.67
C GLU A 13 -18.21 9.61 -3.82
N PRO A 14 -17.01 9.39 -3.26
CA PRO A 14 -16.36 8.08 -3.26
C PRO A 14 -17.22 6.98 -2.65
N THR A 15 -17.21 5.79 -3.25
CA THR A 15 -17.96 4.62 -2.76
C THR A 15 -17.04 3.52 -2.27
N VAL A 16 -17.60 2.54 -1.54
CA VAL A 16 -16.88 1.31 -1.18
C VAL A 16 -16.36 0.58 -2.43
N GLU A 17 -17.11 0.63 -3.54
CA GLU A 17 -16.69 0.01 -4.78
C GLU A 17 -15.48 0.69 -5.40
N ASP A 18 -15.32 2.01 -5.25
CA ASP A 18 -14.10 2.70 -5.68
C ASP A 18 -12.86 2.23 -4.92
N VAL A 19 -13.00 1.95 -3.62
CA VAL A 19 -11.93 1.35 -2.81
C VAL A 19 -11.60 -0.05 -3.34
N ARG A 20 -12.61 -0.89 -3.60
CA ARG A 20 -12.41 -2.26 -4.10
C ARG A 20 -11.76 -2.32 -5.48
N GLN A 21 -12.09 -1.39 -6.36
CA GLN A 21 -11.46 -1.30 -7.68
C GLN A 21 -9.96 -1.00 -7.59
N LEU A 22 -9.52 -0.22 -6.60
CA LEU A 22 -8.09 -0.04 -6.33
C LEU A 22 -7.42 -1.33 -5.83
N MET A 23 -8.18 -2.20 -5.16
CA MET A 23 -7.67 -3.47 -4.63
C MET A 23 -7.55 -4.57 -5.68
N GLY A 24 -8.36 -4.56 -6.74
CA GLY A 24 -8.39 -5.61 -7.77
C GLY A 24 -7.07 -5.87 -8.49
N ALA A 25 -6.10 -4.95 -8.42
CA ALA A 25 -4.77 -5.06 -9.03
C ALA A 25 -3.62 -5.20 -8.01
N SER A 26 -3.91 -5.52 -6.74
CA SER A 26 -2.92 -5.46 -5.66
C SER A 26 -1.93 -6.64 -5.70
N THR A 27 -0.79 -6.45 -6.36
CA THR A 27 0.41 -7.25 -6.07
C THR A 27 1.15 -6.64 -4.88
N PRO A 28 1.93 -7.42 -4.11
CA PRO A 28 2.64 -6.90 -2.93
C PRO A 28 3.53 -5.68 -3.22
N HIS A 29 4.14 -5.62 -4.41
CA HIS A 29 5.01 -4.52 -4.82
C HIS A 29 4.27 -3.17 -4.89
N PHE A 30 2.98 -3.17 -5.26
CA PHE A 30 2.19 -1.94 -5.37
C PHE A 30 1.48 -1.56 -4.07
N ALA A 31 1.66 -2.32 -2.98
CA ALA A 31 0.87 -2.14 -1.77
C ALA A 31 0.96 -0.70 -1.21
N LEU A 32 2.15 -0.11 -1.18
CA LEU A 32 2.36 1.28 -0.72
C LEU A 32 1.77 2.31 -1.67
N GLN A 33 1.78 2.05 -2.98
CA GLN A 33 1.19 2.95 -3.98
C GLN A 33 -0.34 2.94 -3.88
N ILE A 34 -0.94 1.76 -3.77
CA ILE A 34 -2.38 1.59 -3.61
C ILE A 34 -2.84 2.22 -2.28
N ARG A 35 -2.07 2.07 -1.20
CA ARG A 35 -2.34 2.72 0.09
C ARG A 35 -2.48 4.23 -0.05
N ASN A 36 -1.56 4.88 -0.78
CA ASN A 36 -1.62 6.33 -0.97
C ASN A 36 -2.83 6.75 -1.81
N ARG A 37 -3.19 5.98 -2.83
CA ARG A 37 -4.39 6.25 -3.64
C ARG A 37 -5.67 6.14 -2.81
N ILE A 38 -5.78 5.11 -1.94
CA ILE A 38 -6.92 4.96 -1.03
C ILE A 38 -6.97 6.10 -0.02
N ARG A 39 -5.84 6.54 0.53
CA ARG A 39 -5.78 7.67 1.47
C ARG A 39 -6.35 8.94 0.85
N ASN A 40 -5.92 9.28 -0.36
CA ASN A 40 -6.41 10.46 -1.08
C ASN A 40 -7.90 10.33 -1.42
N LEU A 41 -8.37 9.12 -1.75
CA LEU A 41 -9.78 8.88 -2.05
C LEU A 41 -10.71 9.16 -0.86
N VAL A 42 -10.24 8.94 0.38
CA VAL A 42 -11.09 9.01 1.59
C VAL A 42 -10.85 10.25 2.47
N GLU A 43 -9.86 11.08 2.16
CA GLU A 43 -9.39 12.19 3.01
C GLU A 43 -10.50 13.19 3.38
N GLY A 44 -11.42 13.49 2.46
CA GLY A 44 -12.51 14.43 2.67
C GLY A 44 -13.80 13.84 3.26
N LEU A 45 -13.84 12.54 3.54
CA LEU A 45 -15.08 11.85 3.94
C LEU A 45 -15.31 11.94 5.45
N GLY A 46 -16.58 12.02 5.86
CA GLY A 46 -16.97 11.92 7.28
C GLY A 46 -16.55 10.58 7.90
N ALA A 47 -16.32 10.56 9.21
CA ALA A 47 -15.81 9.38 9.92
C ALA A 47 -16.71 8.12 9.77
N ASP A 48 -18.02 8.32 9.71
CA ASP A 48 -19.01 7.25 9.54
C ASP A 48 -19.24 6.85 8.07
N HIS A 49 -18.61 7.54 7.12
CA HIS A 49 -18.80 7.26 5.71
C HIS A 49 -18.29 5.83 5.38
N PRO A 50 -19.10 4.98 4.72
CA PRO A 50 -18.76 3.58 4.50
C PRO A 50 -17.46 3.39 3.71
N ALA A 51 -17.19 4.24 2.71
CA ALA A 51 -15.95 4.20 1.94
C ALA A 51 -14.71 4.55 2.79
N ARG A 52 -14.83 5.47 3.76
CA ARG A 52 -13.72 5.81 4.67
C ARG A 52 -13.38 4.63 5.57
N ARG A 53 -14.40 4.03 6.19
CA ARG A 53 -14.22 2.86 7.06
C ARG A 53 -13.58 1.69 6.32
N GLU A 54 -13.97 1.44 5.06
CA GLU A 54 -13.33 0.42 4.23
C GLU A 54 -11.90 0.81 3.85
N GLY A 55 -11.68 2.04 3.38
CA GLY A 55 -10.36 2.52 3.01
C GLY A 55 -9.34 2.43 4.15
N GLU A 56 -9.74 2.77 5.38
CA GLU A 56 -8.90 2.65 6.58
C GLU A 56 -8.61 1.18 6.97
N ARG A 57 -9.50 0.23 6.64
CA ARG A 57 -9.22 -1.21 6.79
C ARG A 57 -8.19 -1.68 5.77
N GLU A 58 -8.37 -1.32 4.51
CA GLU A 58 -7.48 -1.74 3.43
C GLU A 58 -6.09 -1.10 3.53
N ILE A 59 -5.98 0.16 3.98
CA ILE A 59 -4.70 0.82 4.27
C ILE A 59 -3.87 -0.02 5.24
N ARG A 60 -4.46 -0.45 6.36
CA ARG A 60 -3.75 -1.28 7.37
C ARG A 60 -3.32 -2.63 6.79
N ARG A 61 -4.17 -3.24 5.96
CA ARG A 61 -3.84 -4.49 5.28
C ARG A 61 -2.67 -4.31 4.31
N LEU A 62 -2.69 -3.26 3.49
CA LEU A 62 -1.64 -2.95 2.52
C LEU A 62 -0.30 -2.62 3.19
N GLU A 63 -0.33 -1.93 4.33
CA GLU A 63 0.88 -1.72 5.14
C GLU A 63 1.48 -3.04 5.62
N SER A 64 0.65 -3.95 6.15
CA SER A 64 1.12 -5.28 6.56
C SER A 64 1.68 -6.10 5.39
N ILE A 65 1.06 -6.05 4.20
CA ILE A 65 1.56 -6.74 3.00
C ILE A 65 2.91 -6.15 2.57
N ALA A 66 3.07 -4.83 2.60
CA ALA A 66 4.32 -4.18 2.22
C ALA A 66 5.48 -4.62 3.14
N PHE A 67 5.27 -4.63 4.46
CA PHE A 67 6.29 -5.11 5.41
C PHE A 67 6.52 -6.62 5.32
N GLY A 68 5.47 -7.40 5.10
CA GLY A 68 5.57 -8.85 4.93
C GLY A 68 6.33 -9.25 3.67
N ALA A 69 6.22 -8.47 2.58
CA ALA A 69 6.95 -8.70 1.34
C ALA A 69 8.47 -8.49 1.45
N GLU A 70 8.96 -7.81 2.49
CA GLU A 70 10.40 -7.74 2.80
C GLU A 70 10.95 -9.09 3.27
N HIS A 71 10.11 -9.98 3.80
CA HIS A 71 10.47 -11.36 4.10
C HIS A 71 10.30 -12.20 2.83
N ARG A 72 11.34 -12.20 1.99
CA ARG A 72 11.46 -13.14 0.87
C ARG A 72 11.33 -14.58 1.43
N GLY A 73 10.63 -15.45 0.69
CA GLY A 73 10.23 -16.79 1.15
C GLY A 73 11.36 -17.66 1.69
N PRO A 74 11.05 -18.84 2.27
CA PRO A 74 12.06 -19.71 2.86
C PRO A 74 13.18 -19.96 1.87
N VAL A 75 14.43 -19.85 2.34
CA VAL A 75 15.63 -20.19 1.58
C VAL A 75 15.45 -21.63 1.09
N VAL A 76 15.32 -21.81 -0.22
CA VAL A 76 15.24 -23.15 -0.80
C VAL A 76 16.62 -23.80 -0.64
N GLU A 77 16.64 -25.07 -0.26
CA GLU A 77 17.88 -25.82 -0.05
C GLU A 77 18.76 -25.76 -1.32
N GLY A 78 19.92 -25.12 -1.23
CA GLY A 78 20.84 -24.88 -2.35
C GLY A 78 20.91 -23.42 -2.84
N GLU A 79 20.01 -22.54 -2.40
CA GLU A 79 20.09 -21.11 -2.70
C GLU A 79 20.79 -20.33 -1.57
N ARG A 80 21.77 -19.49 -1.92
CA ARG A 80 22.39 -18.59 -0.93
C ARG A 80 21.39 -17.50 -0.57
N ALA A 81 20.94 -17.47 0.68
CA ALA A 81 20.08 -16.41 1.19
C ALA A 81 20.72 -15.03 0.92
N MET A 82 20.01 -14.16 0.23
CA MET A 82 20.46 -12.78 0.04
C MET A 82 20.33 -12.06 1.38
N PRO A 83 21.39 -11.43 1.91
CA PRO A 83 21.30 -10.74 3.18
C PRO A 83 20.30 -9.59 3.04
N SER A 84 19.23 -9.63 3.83
CA SER A 84 18.38 -8.45 4.06
C SER A 84 19.27 -7.37 4.65
N GLY A 85 19.38 -6.23 3.96
CA GLY A 85 20.26 -5.14 4.37
C GLY A 85 19.84 -4.59 5.74
N GLN A 86 20.47 -5.09 6.80
CA GLN A 86 20.46 -4.41 8.09
C GLN A 86 21.20 -3.09 7.88
N LEU A 87 20.45 -2.00 7.94
CA LEU A 87 20.98 -0.64 8.05
C LEU A 87 22.00 -0.61 9.18
N HIS A 88 23.27 -0.51 8.82
CA HIS A 88 24.38 -0.35 9.75
C HIS A 88 24.18 0.98 10.50
N ARG A 89 23.70 0.91 11.75
CA ARG A 89 23.81 2.05 12.68
C ARG A 89 25.30 2.24 12.94
N GLY A 90 25.87 3.27 12.35
CA GLY A 90 27.26 3.65 12.52
C GLY A 90 27.60 3.84 13.99
N THR A 91 28.59 3.10 14.47
CA THR A 91 29.32 3.45 15.68
C THR A 91 30.31 4.55 15.30
N ALA A 92 30.03 5.77 15.74
CA ALA A 92 30.99 6.85 15.74
C ALA A 92 32.20 6.42 16.58
N GLN A 93 33.34 6.26 15.94
CA GLN A 93 34.61 5.99 16.59
C GLN A 93 35.21 7.32 17.05
N SER A 94 35.41 7.43 18.36
CA SER A 94 36.16 8.50 19.01
C SER A 94 37.64 8.40 18.65
N ASP A 95 38.24 9.54 18.32
CA ASP A 95 39.61 9.93 18.68
C ASP A 95 39.64 11.45 18.87
#